data_AF-A0AAV8XQK0-F1
#
_entry.id   AF-A0AAV8XQK0-F1
#
_cell.length_a   1.000
_cell.length_b   1.000
_cell.length_c   1.000
_cell.angle_alpha   90.00
_cell.angle_beta   90.00
_cell.angle_gamma   90.00
#
_symmetry.space_group_name_H-M   'P 1'
#
loop_
_entity.id
_entity.type
_entity.pdbx_description
1 polymer ?
#
loop_
_entity_poly.entity_id
_entity_poly.type
_entity_poly.pdbx_seq_one_letter_code
_entity_poly.pdbx_strand_id
1 'polypeptide(L)' 'MKPRDHPDHDRLHKLRPVVDKSKDRFQSIPLQQFLCVDEQLCATKGRHIKQYLPAKPRKWGYKLCFVE' A
#
# COMPACT_ATOMS: atom_id res chain seq x y z
N MET A 1 -8.71 16.45 0.50
CA MET A 1 -8.46 16.11 -0.91
C MET A 1 -8.14 17.38 -1.65
N LYS A 2 -6.94 17.54 -2.22
CA LYS A 2 -6.69 18.65 -3.13
C LYS A 2 -7.32 18.36 -4.51
N PRO A 3 -7.58 19.37 -5.37
CA PRO A 3 -8.04 19.16 -6.74
C PRO A 3 -7.14 18.21 -7.53
N ARG A 4 -7.65 17.50 -8.55
CA ARG A 4 -6.90 16.45 -9.27
C ARG A 4 -5.63 16.94 -9.95
N ASP A 5 -5.63 18.20 -10.39
CA ASP A 5 -4.51 18.82 -11.10
C ASP A 5 -3.48 19.46 -10.15
N HIS A 6 -3.73 19.40 -8.84
CA HIS A 6 -2.79 19.89 -7.85
C HIS A 6 -1.64 18.89 -7.67
N PRO A 7 -0.37 19.33 -7.56
CA PRO A 7 0.78 18.43 -7.36
C PRO A 7 0.62 17.49 -6.16
N ASP A 8 0.13 18.00 -5.01
CA ASP A 8 -0.17 17.17 -3.84
C ASP A 8 -1.53 16.42 -3.89
N HIS A 9 -2.10 16.17 -5.07
CA HIS A 9 -3.31 15.37 -5.16
C HIS A 9 -3.04 13.91 -4.83
N ASP A 10 -3.44 13.50 -3.62
CA ASP A 10 -3.36 12.11 -3.20
C ASP A 10 -4.74 11.43 -3.21
N ARG A 11 -4.87 10.37 -4.01
CA ARG A 11 -6.10 9.56 -4.10
C ARG A 11 -6.37 8.80 -2.79
N LEU A 12 -5.34 8.51 -2.00
CA LEU A 12 -5.42 7.78 -0.74
C LEU A 12 -5.43 8.67 0.50
N HIS A 13 -5.63 9.99 0.35
CA HIS A 13 -5.52 10.96 1.46
C HIS A 13 -6.36 10.62 2.70
N LYS A 14 -7.50 9.91 2.53
CA LYS A 14 -8.33 9.46 3.65
C LYS A 14 -7.68 8.35 4.49
N LEU A 15 -6.86 7.51 3.85
CA LEU A 15 -6.14 6.41 4.48
C LEU A 15 -4.77 6.83 5.02
N ARG A 16 -4.22 7.97 4.58
CA ARG A 16 -2.89 8.45 5.02
C ARG A 16 -2.69 8.48 6.53
N PRO A 17 -3.62 9.00 7.35
CA PRO A 17 -3.41 9.01 8.81
C PRO A 17 -3.20 7.61 9.41
N VAL A 18 -3.86 6.60 8.84
CA VAL A 18 -3.73 5.20 9.29
C VAL A 18 -2.45 4.58 8.77
N VAL A 19 -2.11 4.82 7.51
CA VAL A 19 -0.88 4.32 6.88
C VAL A 19 0.35 4.91 7.55
N ASP A 20 0.36 6.22 7.78
CA ASP A 20 1.50 6.93 8.38
C ASP A 20 1.70 6.48 9.83
N LYS A 21 0.62 6.40 10.63
CA LYS A 21 0.70 5.89 12.01
C LYS A 21 1.20 4.45 12.08
N SER A 22 0.74 3.60 11.16
CA SER A 22 1.20 2.21 11.08
C SER A 22 2.67 2.14 10.70
N LYS A 23 3.09 2.95 9.71
CA LYS A 23 4.48 3.04 9.27
C LYS A 23 5.40 3.49 10.39
N ASP A 24 5.06 4.56 11.10
CA ASP A 24 5.85 5.07 12.24
C ASP A 24 6.01 4.00 13.32
N ARG A 25 4.93 3.26 13.61
CA ARG A 25 4.98 2.15 14.57
C ARG A 25 5.89 1.01 14.08
N PHE A 26 5.79 0.61 12.82
CA PHE A 26 6.64 -0.46 12.28
C PHE A 26 8.11 -0.05 12.22
N GLN A 27 8.40 1.20 11.89
CA GLN A 27 9.76 1.74 11.87
C GLN A 27 10.40 1.85 13.26
N SER A 28 9.60 1.88 14.34
CA SER A 28 10.12 1.85 15.71
C SER A 28 10.67 0.49 16.13
N ILE A 29 10.40 -0.57 15.35
CA ILE A 29 10.89 -1.92 15.63
C ILE A 29 12.28 -2.08 14.98
N PRO A 30 13.30 -2.59 15.71
CA PRO A 30 14.62 -2.84 15.14
C PRO A 30 14.53 -3.79 13.93
N LEU A 31 15.08 -3.36 12.80
CA LEU A 31 15.12 -4.15 11.57
C LEU A 31 16.27 -5.17 11.63
N GLN A 32 16.07 -6.32 10.99
CA GLN A 32 17.11 -7.33 10.83
C GLN A 32 18.11 -6.92 9.73
N GLN A 33 19.28 -7.55 9.72
CA GLN A 33 20.34 -7.27 8.74
C GLN A 33 19.94 -7.71 7.32
N PHE A 34 19.15 -8.78 7.21
CA PHE A 34 18.67 -9.31 5.93
C PHE A 34 17.19 -9.04 5.83
N LEU A 35 16.85 -8.13 4.92
CA LEU A 35 15.48 -7.75 4.62
C LEU A 35 15.16 -8.07 3.16
N CYS A 36 13.92 -8.41 2.88
CA CYS A 36 13.40 -8.52 1.53
C CYS A 36 12.27 -7.52 1.31
N VAL A 37 12.06 -7.17 0.04
CA VAL A 37 10.91 -6.37 -0.38
C VAL A 37 10.00 -7.27 -1.19
N ASP A 38 8.76 -7.43 -0.74
CA ASP A 38 7.77 -8.26 -1.44
C ASP A 38 6.45 -7.50 -1.64
N GLU A 39 5.69 -8.01 -2.59
CA GLU A 39 4.39 -7.53 -3.02
C GLU A 39 3.30 -8.50 -2.52
N GLN A 40 2.47 -7.99 -1.62
CA GLN A 40 1.26 -8.67 -1.18
C GLN A 40 0.04 -8.11 -1.91
N LEU A 41 -0.87 -8.99 -2.34
CA LEU A 41 -2.12 -8.58 -2.98
C LEU A 41 -3.30 -8.82 -2.04
N CYS A 42 -3.97 -7.75 -1.63
CA CYS A 42 -5.20 -7.81 -0.86
C CYS A 42 -6.41 -7.83 -1.80
N ALA A 43 -7.17 -8.92 -1.80
CA ALA A 43 -8.33 -9.06 -2.67
C ALA A 43 -9.44 -8.08 -2.25
N THR A 44 -10.04 -7.39 -3.24
CA THR A 44 -11.11 -6.43 -2.98
C THR A 44 -12.19 -6.51 -4.06
N LYS A 45 -13.43 -6.16 -3.67
CA LYS A 45 -14.53 -5.89 -4.61
C LYS A 45 -14.58 -4.40 -5.01
N GLY A 46 -13.69 -3.57 -4.46
CA GLY A 46 -13.58 -2.15 -4.78
C GLY A 46 -13.24 -1.91 -6.25
N ARG A 47 -13.73 -0.78 -6.79
CA ARG A 47 -13.54 -0.44 -8.21
C ARG A 47 -12.26 0.35 -8.48
N HIS A 48 -11.75 1.08 -7.49
CA HIS A 48 -10.64 2.02 -7.66
C HIS A 48 -9.30 1.38 -7.31
N ILE A 49 -8.20 1.78 -7.98
CA ILE A 49 -6.80 1.47 -7.60
C ILE A 49 -6.49 -0.05 -7.52
N LYS A 50 -7.34 -0.90 -8.10
CA LYS A 50 -7.04 -2.32 -8.23
C LYS A 50 -5.96 -2.55 -9.27
N GLN A 51 -5.04 -3.44 -8.98
CA GLN A 51 -4.02 -3.91 -9.91
C GLN A 51 -4.26 -5.38 -10.26
N TYR A 52 -3.96 -5.72 -11.51
CA TYR A 52 -3.95 -7.11 -11.96
C TYR A 52 -2.56 -7.71 -11.77
N LEU A 53 -2.49 -8.85 -11.07
CA LEU A 53 -1.28 -9.66 -10.92
C LEU A 53 -1.59 -11.10 -11.36
N PRO A 54 -1.13 -11.54 -12.56
CA PRO A 54 -1.53 -12.82 -13.13
C PRO A 54 -1.04 -14.04 -12.34
N ALA A 55 0.10 -13.90 -11.65
CA ALA A 55 0.74 -14.97 -10.88
C ALA A 55 0.13 -15.18 -9.48
N LYS A 56 -0.70 -14.25 -8.98
CA LYS A 56 -1.33 -14.40 -7.66
C LYS A 56 -2.63 -15.22 -7.79
N PRO A 57 -2.99 -16.07 -6.80
CA PRO A 57 -4.19 -16.91 -6.86
C PRO A 57 -5.48 -16.11 -7.10
N ARG A 58 -5.58 -14.93 -6.50
CA ARG A 58 -6.59 -13.92 -6.83
C ARG A 58 -5.91 -12.86 -7.68
N LYS A 59 -6.33 -12.69 -8.93
CA LYS A 59 -5.58 -11.86 -9.87
C LYS A 59 -5.83 -10.36 -9.75
N TRP A 60 -6.89 -9.93 -9.07
CA TRP A 60 -7.26 -8.52 -8.94
C TRP A 60 -7.35 -8.13 -7.46
N GLY A 61 -6.69 -7.03 -7.09
CA GLY A 61 -6.69 -6.55 -5.71
C GLY A 61 -5.95 -5.23 -5.51
N TYR A 62 -5.88 -4.77 -4.26
CA TYR A 62 -4.95 -3.73 -3.87
C TYR A 62 -3.57 -4.33 -3.69
N LYS A 63 -2.61 -3.84 -4.46
CA LYS A 63 -1.21 -4.22 -4.32
C LYS A 63 -0.59 -3.42 -3.18
N LEU A 64 0.06 -4.13 -2.26
CA LEU A 64 0.76 -3.59 -1.11
C LEU A 64 2.21 -4.03 -1.23
N CYS A 65 3.16 -3.12 -0.98
CA CYS A 65 4.57 -3.45 -0.95
C CYS A 65 5.06 -3.28 0.49
N PHE A 66 5.70 -4.30 1.03
CA PHE A 66 6.23 -4.30 2.40
C PHE A 66 7.71 -4.67 2.40
N VAL A 67 8.37 -4.30 3.48
CA VAL A 67 9.73 -4.73 3.79
C VAL A 67 9.60 -5.72 4.94
N GLU A 68 10.13 -6.93 4.75
CA GLU A 68 10.15 -8.01 5.74
C GLU A 68 11.58 -8.36 6.13
#